data_AF-A0A7M7GPA0-F1
#
_entry.id   AF-A0A7M7GPA0-F1
#
_cell.length_a   1.000
_cell.length_b   1.000
_cell.length_c   1.000
_cell.angle_alpha   90.00
_cell.angle_beta   90.00
_cell.angle_gamma   90.00
#
_symmetry.space_group_name_H-M   'P 1'
#
loop_
_entity.id
_entity.type
_entity.pdbx_description
1 polymer ?
#
loop_
_entity_poly.entity_id
_entity_poly.type
_entity_poly.pdbx_seq_one_letter_code
_entity_poly.pdbx_strand_id
1 'polypeptide(L)' 'MNSSDYSFKNNKPVPYGLGQFKRIKKHQDFMKRIIKLVDEIDYAVERHANLIKEKKIQEQKILESRLKPKGQLSINNE' A
#
# COMPACT_ATOMS: atom_id res chain seq x y z
N MET A 1 -22.07 9.95 -23.28
CA MET A 1 -22.80 11.24 -23.19
C MET A 1 -22.57 11.85 -21.80
N ASN A 2 -21.57 12.71 -21.67
CA ASN A 2 -21.25 13.43 -20.43
C ASN A 2 -21.39 14.95 -20.56
N SER A 3 -21.76 15.45 -21.74
CA SER A 3 -22.06 16.86 -21.97
C SER A 3 -23.46 17.18 -21.45
N SER A 4 -23.67 18.44 -21.07
CA SER A 4 -25.00 18.97 -20.78
C SER A 4 -25.84 19.05 -22.04
N ASP A 5 -27.14 18.78 -21.91
CA ASP A 5 -28.09 18.78 -23.04
C ASP A 5 -28.45 20.19 -23.51
N TYR A 6 -28.21 21.21 -22.68
CA TYR A 6 -28.41 22.63 -23.00
C TYR A 6 -27.30 23.48 -22.39
N SER A 7 -27.27 24.76 -22.75
CA SER A 7 -26.39 25.77 -22.14
C SER A 7 -27.11 27.12 -21.98
N PHE A 8 -26.71 27.91 -21.00
CA PHE A 8 -27.28 29.25 -20.81
C PHE A 8 -26.61 30.24 -21.77
N LYS A 9 -27.40 31.13 -22.39
CA LYS A 9 -26.89 32.22 -23.27
C LYS A 9 -25.89 33.13 -22.56
N ASN A 10 -25.98 33.23 -21.24
CA ASN A 10 -25.11 34.05 -20.40
C ASN A 10 -23.82 33.31 -19.99
N ASN A 11 -23.47 32.19 -20.63
CA ASN A 11 -22.33 31.33 -20.33
C ASN A 11 -22.24 30.86 -18.87
N LYS A 12 -23.36 30.85 -18.15
CA LYS A 12 -23.41 30.29 -16.79
C LYS A 12 -23.25 28.77 -16.86
N PRO A 13 -22.55 28.15 -15.89
CA PRO A 13 -22.45 26.70 -15.83
C PRO A 13 -23.82 26.08 -15.58
N VAL A 14 -24.08 24.98 -16.27
CA VAL A 14 -25.33 24.23 -16.12
C VAL A 14 -25.23 23.33 -14.91
N PRO A 15 -26.24 23.32 -14.00
CA PRO A 15 -26.23 22.40 -12.87
C PRO A 15 -26.31 20.95 -13.36
N TYR A 16 -25.71 20.03 -12.61
CA TYR A 16 -25.72 18.62 -12.96
C TYR A 16 -27.15 18.06 -13.00
N GLY A 17 -27.45 17.31 -14.06
CA GLY A 17 -28.66 16.49 -14.10
C GLY A 17 -28.60 15.35 -13.08
N LEU A 18 -29.74 14.85 -12.63
CA LEU A 18 -29.82 13.76 -11.64
C LEU A 18 -29.00 12.53 -12.02
N GLY A 19 -29.04 12.13 -13.30
CA GLY A 19 -28.27 10.98 -13.81
C GLY A 19 -26.76 11.23 -13.83
N GLN A 20 -26.34 12.44 -14.22
CA GLN A 20 -24.93 12.84 -14.19
C GLN A 20 -24.41 12.85 -12.75
N PHE A 21 -25.16 13.46 -11.84
CA PHE A 21 -24.82 13.51 -10.43
C PHE A 21 -24.69 12.11 -9.81
N LYS A 22 -25.66 11.21 -10.07
CA LYS A 22 -25.60 9.81 -9.60
C LYS A 22 -24.34 9.08 -10.11
N ARG A 23 -23.97 9.27 -11.37
CA ARG A 23 -22.74 8.69 -11.93
C ARG A 23 -21.50 9.24 -11.25
N ILE A 24 -21.40 10.57 -11.10
CA ILE A 24 -20.27 11.22 -10.43
C ILE A 24 -20.09 10.66 -9.02
N LYS A 25 -21.17 10.60 -8.24
CA LYS A 25 -21.13 10.05 -6.87
C LYS A 25 -20.67 8.59 -6.85
N LYS A 26 -21.20 7.76 -7.76
CA LYS A 26 -20.80 6.35 -7.88
C LYS A 26 -19.31 6.22 -8.22
N HIS A 27 -18.79 7.06 -9.11
CA HIS A 27 -17.36 7.07 -9.44
C HIS A 27 -16.49 7.50 -8.25
N GLN A 28 -16.93 8.50 -7.47
CA GLN A 28 -16.25 8.89 -6.23
C GLN A 28 -16.21 7.74 -5.22
N ASP A 29 -17.30 7.01 -5.07
CA ASP A 29 -17.36 5.86 -4.14
C ASP A 29 -16.44 4.71 -4.60
N PHE A 30 -16.36 4.45 -5.91
CA PHE A 30 -15.39 3.49 -6.44
C PHE A 30 -13.96 3.95 -6.20
N MET A 31 -13.65 5.22 -6.44
CA MET A 31 -12.30 5.75 -6.25
C MET A 31 -11.85 5.63 -4.80
N LYS A 32 -12.72 5.95 -3.84
CA LYS A 32 -12.46 5.76 -2.41
C LYS A 32 -12.12 4.31 -2.06
N ARG A 33 -12.84 3.35 -2.64
CA ARG A 33 -12.59 1.92 -2.44
C ARG A 33 -11.26 1.49 -3.05
N ILE A 34 -10.95 1.95 -4.26
CA ILE A 34 -9.70 1.64 -4.94
C ILE A 34 -8.51 2.12 -4.12
N ILE A 35 -8.52 3.38 -3.68
CA ILE A 35 -7.44 3.95 -2.86
C ILE A 35 -7.25 3.10 -1.59
N LYS A 36 -8.34 2.83 -0.87
CA LYS A 36 -8.27 2.01 0.36
C LYS A 36 -7.66 0.63 0.12
N LEU A 37 -8.07 -0.06 -0.95
CA LEU A 37 -7.55 -1.40 -1.25
C LEU A 37 -6.07 -1.37 -1.66
N VAL A 38 -5.65 -0.36 -2.41
CA VAL A 38 -4.24 -0.18 -2.79
C VAL A 38 -3.39 0.09 -1.55
N ASP A 39 -3.82 1.01 -0.69
CA ASP A 39 -3.12 1.33 0.56
C ASP A 39 -2.98 0.09 1.47
N GLU A 40 -4.02 -0.75 1.55
CA GLU A 40 -3.99 -2.01 2.32
C GLU A 40 -2.98 -3.02 1.75
N ILE A 41 -2.89 -3.13 0.42
CA ILE A 41 -1.94 -4.02 -0.26
C ILE A 41 -0.51 -3.53 -0.04
N ASP A 42 -0.26 -2.24 -0.25
CA ASP A 42 1.07 -1.65 -0.07
C ASP A 42 1.56 -1.85 1.37
N TYR A 43 0.69 -1.58 2.35
CA TYR A 43 0.99 -1.84 3.75
C TYR A 43 1.30 -3.32 4.03
N ALA A 44 0.54 -4.25 3.45
CA ALA A 44 0.77 -5.68 3.65
C ALA A 44 2.13 -6.13 3.09
N VAL A 45 2.53 -5.63 1.92
CA VAL A 45 3.82 -5.92 1.30
C VAL A 45 4.98 -5.39 2.16
N GLU A 46 4.91 -4.13 2.59
CA GLU A 46 5.92 -3.52 3.45
C GLU A 46 6.05 -4.26 4.79
N ARG A 47 4.91 -4.53 5.44
CA ARG A 47 4.87 -5.26 6.71
C ARG A 47 5.51 -6.63 6.57
N HIS A 48 5.20 -7.38 5.51
CA HIS A 48 5.77 -8.70 5.29
C HIS A 48 7.30 -8.64 5.11
N ALA A 49 7.80 -7.67 4.34
CA ALA A 49 9.23 -7.45 4.17
C ALA A 49 9.92 -7.13 5.51
N ASN A 50 9.30 -6.30 6.35
CA ASN A 50 9.80 -5.97 7.68
C ASN A 50 9.86 -7.19 8.59
N LEU A 51 8.81 -8.01 8.63
CA LEU A 51 8.80 -9.26 9.41
C LEU A 51 9.92 -10.24 9.01
N ILE A 52 10.22 -10.34 7.71
CA ILE A 52 11.34 -11.18 7.24
C ILE A 52 12.67 -10.61 7.71
N LYS A 53 12.87 -9.29 7.60
CA LYS A 53 14.09 -8.63 8.07
C LYS A 53 14.27 -8.82 9.57
N GLU A 54 13.22 -8.63 10.36
CA GLU A 54 13.23 -8.84 11.80
C GLU A 54 13.61 -10.28 12.16
N LYS A 55 13.03 -11.28 11.50
CA LYS A 55 13.42 -12.69 11.71
C LYS A 55 14.91 -12.92 11.48
N LYS A 56 15.46 -12.41 10.37
CA LYS A 56 16.88 -12.53 10.06
C LYS A 56 17.77 -11.85 11.10
N ILE A 57 17.38 -10.65 11.54
CA ILE A 57 18.10 -9.92 12.60
C ILE A 57 18.09 -10.72 13.91
N GLN A 58 16.95 -11.31 14.27
CA GLN A 58 16.86 -12.15 15.46
C GLN A 58 17.72 -13.40 15.36
N GLU A 59 17.73 -14.08 14.21
CA GLU A 59 18.59 -15.25 13.96
C GLU A 59 20.08 -14.89 14.06
N GLN A 60 20.49 -13.76 13.47
CA GLN A 60 21.85 -13.24 13.57
C GLN A 60 22.22 -12.90 15.00
N LYS A 61 21.33 -12.20 15.73
CA LYS A 61 21.55 -11.88 17.15
C LYS A 61 21.70 -13.14 17.99
N ILE A 62 20.91 -14.17 17.72
CA ILE A 62 21.04 -15.47 18.38
C ILE A 62 22.41 -16.07 18.07
N LEU A 63 22.84 -16.08 16.80
CA LEU A 63 24.15 -16.61 16.40
C LEU A 63 25.31 -15.86 17.05
N GLU A 64 25.25 -14.53 17.11
CA GLU A 64 26.27 -13.68 17.77
C GLU A 64 26.30 -13.87 19.28
N SER A 65 25.14 -14.09 19.90
CA SER A 65 25.04 -14.36 21.33
C SER A 65 25.57 -15.75 21.73
N ARG A 66 25.81 -16.65 20.77
CA ARG A 66 26.36 -17.98 21.06
C ARG A 66 27.82 -17.85 21.53
N LEU A 67 28.14 -18.65 22.55
CA LEU A 67 29.51 -18.74 23.07
C LEU A 67 30.46 -19.23 21.97
N LYS A 68 31.71 -18.74 21.99
CA LYS A 68 32.75 -19.21 21.05
C LYS A 68 32.87 -20.75 21.10
N PRO A 69 32.98 -21.42 19.94
CA PRO A 69 33.18 -22.86 19.90
C PRO A 69 34.51 -23.22 20.58
N LYS A 70 34.50 -24.27 21.39
CA LYS A 70 35.69 -24.79 22.10
C LYS A 70 36.26 -26.02 21.38
N GLY A 71 37.57 -26.26 21.52
CA GLY A 71 38.23 -27.50 21.07
C GLY A 71 38.91 -27.40 19.70
N GLN A 72 38.97 -28.50 18.94
CA GLN A 72 39.66 -28.60 17.63
C GLN A 72 39.16 -27.60 16.57
N LEU A 73 37.93 -27.08 16.70
CA LEU A 73 37.37 -26.04 15.84
C LEU A 73 38.04 -24.67 16.00
N SER A 74 38.75 -24.43 17.11
CA SER A 74 39.48 -23.19 17.36
C SER A 74 40.85 -23.14 16.66
N ILE A 75 41.39 -24.31 16.31
CA ILE A 75 42.79 -24.51 15.87
C ILE A 75 42.91 -24.42 14.34
N ASN A 76 41.80 -24.66 13.61
CA ASN A 76 41.77 -24.71 12.14
C ASN A 76 41.40 -23.38 11.46
N ASN A 77 41.26 -22.28 12.23
CA ASN A 77 40.91 -20.95 11.72
C ASN A 77 42.14 -20.00 11.65
N GLU A 78 43.36 -20.53 11.69
CA GLU A 78 44.61 -19.80 11.38
C GLU A 78 45.00 -19.95 9.91
#